data_AF-A0A1J5IHR3-F1
#
_entry.id   AF-A0A1J5IHR3-F1
#
_cell.length_a   1.000
_cell.length_b   1.000
_cell.length_c   1.000
_cell.angle_alpha   90.00
_cell.angle_beta   90.00
_cell.angle_gamma   90.00
#
_symmetry.space_group_name_H-M   'P 1'
#
loop_
_entity.id
_entity.type
_entity.pdbx_description
1 polymer ?
#
loop_
_entity_poly.entity_id
_entity_poly.type
_entity_poly.pdbx_seq_one_letter_code
_entity_poly.pdbx_strand_id
1 'polypeptide(L)'
;MSKSKQNIKEVTRYIKKEVERELWARAAGRCQFNGCNRILYKSPVTQERVNISEKAHIYSFSEDGPRGWGPFKKTPQSLNDVGNLMLMCHDCHKTIDQDKDGSKYSGSLLQQWKKEHEHRVVTVTGIAANRKSHVVFYGSNIGEQRSPLQQEDAMEAMFPERYPVSENSVCLSMSCSHEDKTAAFWESELTHLNRVFDQKVLPLIESDQTKHFSLFSLANIPLLIQLGALFTDKISVDTYQPIREPKGWHWQEFPEGFEFIIRKPEKVDGAPVLVISLSDIINHERINTVMGEQVSVWELTVPEEHIGNDNIRNSAQLSMMRSIIRKLMVLIKDEHGATTPLSVFPAMAVSCSIEMGRVRMPKADMPWIIYDQNNKEKKFIKAITIGDSQ
;
A
#
# COMPACT_ATOMS: atom_id res chain seq x y z
N MET A 1 48.95 52.11 1.29
CA MET A 1 48.37 50.77 1.06
C MET A 1 48.48 49.95 2.34
N SER A 2 47.41 49.95 3.15
CA SER A 2 47.35 49.16 4.39
C SER A 2 46.86 47.75 4.05
N LYS A 3 47.72 46.74 4.20
CA LYS A 3 47.32 45.33 4.12
C LYS A 3 46.53 44.99 5.38
N SER A 4 45.22 44.79 5.25
CA SER A 4 44.40 44.25 6.34
C SER A 4 44.90 42.85 6.69
N LYS A 5 45.40 42.66 7.91
CA LYS A 5 45.60 41.32 8.47
C LYS A 5 44.23 40.65 8.58
N GLN A 6 43.98 39.66 7.73
CA GLN A 6 42.86 38.74 7.90
C GLN A 6 43.01 38.07 9.25
N ASN A 7 42.11 38.38 10.19
CA ASN A 7 41.98 37.66 11.45
C ASN A 7 41.61 36.21 11.13
N ILE A 8 42.59 35.31 11.13
CA ILE A 8 42.36 33.87 11.11
C ILE A 8 41.74 33.53 12.47
N LYS A 9 40.41 33.47 12.53
CA LYS A 9 39.70 32.94 13.70
C LYS A 9 40.13 31.50 13.88
N GLU A 10 40.77 31.22 15.01
CA GLU A 10 41.17 29.88 15.43
C GLU A 10 39.93 28.97 15.47
N VAL A 11 39.94 27.89 14.68
CA VAL A 11 38.83 26.94 14.62
C VAL A 11 38.98 26.02 15.82
N THR A 12 37.96 25.93 16.67
CA THR A 12 37.95 25.07 17.86
C THR A 12 37.11 23.83 17.63
N ARG A 13 37.46 22.68 18.23
CA ARG A 13 36.62 21.45 18.18
C ARG A 13 35.28 21.58 18.93
N TYR A 14 35.08 22.69 19.62
CA TYR A 14 33.85 22.96 20.33
C TYR A 14 32.65 23.08 19.37
N ILE A 15 31.65 22.23 19.58
CA ILE A 15 30.35 22.27 18.89
C ILE A 15 29.36 23.00 19.79
N LYS A 16 28.68 24.01 19.26
CA LYS A 16 27.69 24.80 19.99
C LYS A 16 26.50 23.92 20.42
N LYS A 17 25.89 24.24 21.57
CA LYS A 17 24.74 23.47 22.10
C LYS A 17 23.55 23.46 21.14
N GLU A 18 23.33 24.54 20.40
CA GLU A 18 22.25 24.65 19.41
C GLU A 18 22.45 23.64 18.28
N VAL A 19 23.66 23.54 17.75
CA VAL A 19 24.04 22.58 16.70
C VAL A 19 23.93 21.15 17.21
N GLU A 20 24.39 20.89 18.44
CA GLU A 20 24.26 19.57 19.05
C GLU A 20 22.79 19.15 19.21
N ARG A 21 21.94 20.04 19.73
CA ARG A 21 20.50 19.78 19.88
C ARG A 21 19.83 19.51 18.54
N GLU A 22 20.17 20.30 17.53
CA GLU A 22 19.64 20.11 16.18
C GLU A 22 20.08 18.76 15.58
N LEU A 23 21.36 18.41 15.70
CA LEU A 23 21.86 17.11 15.26
C LEU A 23 21.14 15.95 15.94
N TRP A 24 20.95 16.02 17.26
CA TRP A 24 20.22 15.03 18.04
C TRP A 24 18.74 14.92 17.62
N ALA A 25 18.09 16.05 17.37
CA ALA A 25 16.69 16.10 16.95
C ALA A 25 16.51 15.47 15.56
N ARG A 26 17.35 15.85 14.58
CA ARG A 26 17.32 15.30 13.22
C ARG A 26 17.64 13.80 13.17
N ALA A 27 18.49 13.32 14.08
CA ALA A 27 18.85 11.91 14.17
C ALA A 27 17.87 11.07 15.02
N ALA A 28 16.92 11.70 15.71
CA ALA A 28 16.04 11.07 16.71
C ALA A 28 16.80 10.23 17.76
N GLY A 29 17.99 10.69 18.16
CA GLY A 29 18.87 10.00 19.10
C GLY A 29 19.37 8.62 18.66
N ARG A 30 19.45 8.39 17.34
CA ARG A 30 19.92 7.14 16.74
C ARG A 30 21.16 7.34 15.89
N CYS A 31 22.01 6.30 15.81
CA CYS A 31 23.18 6.30 14.95
C CYS A 31 22.78 6.44 13.47
N GLN A 32 23.39 7.41 12.78
CA GLN A 32 23.14 7.73 11.37
C GLN A 32 24.00 6.92 10.39
N PHE A 33 24.84 5.99 10.87
CA PHE A 33 25.55 5.05 10.01
C PHE A 33 24.55 4.12 9.31
N ASN A 34 24.71 3.92 7.99
CA ASN A 34 23.81 3.06 7.23
C ASN A 34 23.82 1.61 7.76
N GLY A 35 22.65 1.08 8.10
CA GLY A 35 22.48 -0.24 8.71
C GLY A 35 22.67 -0.33 10.23
N CYS A 36 22.98 0.76 10.94
CA CYS A 36 23.15 0.72 12.41
C CYS A 36 21.88 1.08 13.20
N ASN A 37 21.41 2.33 13.10
CA ASN A 37 20.19 2.84 13.74
C ASN A 37 20.08 2.63 15.29
N ARG A 38 21.20 2.33 15.97
CA ARG A 38 21.28 2.09 17.42
C ARG A 38 20.86 3.33 18.22
N ILE A 39 20.11 3.15 19.32
CA ILE A 39 19.76 4.21 20.27
C ILE A 39 21.01 4.68 21.03
N LEU A 40 21.20 6.00 21.17
CA LEU A 40 22.45 6.56 21.71
C LEU A 40 22.34 7.22 23.09
N TYR A 41 21.15 7.30 23.69
CA TYR A 41 20.93 7.89 25.02
C TYR A 41 20.85 6.86 26.16
N LYS A 42 21.07 5.57 25.86
CA LYS A 42 21.10 4.49 26.84
C LYS A 42 22.04 3.36 26.43
N SER A 43 22.45 2.58 27.41
CA SER A 43 23.25 1.36 27.21
C SER A 43 22.43 0.32 26.44
N PRO A 44 22.96 -0.28 25.36
CA PRO A 44 22.25 -1.33 24.63
C PRO A 44 22.15 -2.63 25.44
N VAL A 45 23.03 -2.84 26.43
CA VAL A 45 23.09 -4.05 27.26
C VAL A 45 22.24 -3.88 28.52
N THR A 46 22.49 -2.82 29.28
CA THR A 46 21.89 -2.63 30.62
C THR A 46 20.64 -1.75 30.62
N GLN A 47 20.33 -1.07 29.50
CA GLN A 47 19.26 -0.07 29.38
C GLN A 47 19.42 1.17 30.29
N GLU A 48 20.51 1.28 31.04
CA GLU A 48 20.82 2.43 31.88
C GLU A 48 21.04 3.69 31.05
N ARG A 49 20.71 4.84 31.64
CA ARG A 49 20.86 6.14 30.99
C ARG A 49 22.35 6.49 30.85
N VAL A 50 22.85 6.49 29.63
CA VAL A 50 24.21 6.90 29.29
C VAL A 50 24.24 7.46 27.87
N ASN A 51 24.96 8.57 27.67
CA ASN A 51 25.16 9.12 26.35
C ASN A 51 26.36 8.42 25.69
N ILE A 52 26.07 7.56 24.71
CA ILE A 52 27.07 6.83 23.91
C ILE A 52 27.23 7.43 22.50
N SER A 53 26.69 8.62 22.27
CA SER A 53 26.80 9.31 21.00
C SER A 53 28.15 10.00 20.81
N GLU A 54 28.57 10.07 19.56
CA GLU A 54 29.67 10.88 19.09
C GLU A 54 29.18 11.76 17.93
N LYS A 55 29.79 12.94 17.79
CA LYS A 55 29.46 13.94 16.76
C LYS A 55 30.53 13.85 15.69
N ALA A 56 30.40 12.85 14.83
CA ALA A 56 31.40 12.52 13.83
C ALA A 56 31.38 13.56 12.71
N HIS A 57 32.56 14.03 12.30
CA HIS A 57 32.70 14.94 11.17
C HIS A 57 32.68 14.17 9.84
N ILE A 58 31.86 14.62 8.90
CA ILE A 58 31.87 14.13 7.52
C ILE A 58 33.18 14.55 6.86
N TYR A 59 33.50 15.83 6.85
CA TYR A 59 34.82 16.35 6.49
C TYR A 59 35.57 16.71 7.76
N SER A 60 36.76 16.13 7.92
CA SER A 60 37.51 16.18 9.18
C SER A 60 37.75 17.61 9.66
N PHE A 61 37.77 17.76 10.99
CA PHE A 61 38.21 18.98 11.64
C PHE A 61 39.68 19.31 11.31
N SER A 62 40.53 18.30 11.14
CA SER A 62 41.94 18.46 10.76
C SER A 62 42.09 18.45 9.25
N GLU A 63 42.93 19.32 8.70
CA GLU A 63 43.18 19.35 7.25
C GLU A 63 43.81 18.03 6.76
N ASP A 64 44.73 17.47 7.55
CA ASP A 64 45.38 16.18 7.30
C ASP A 64 44.56 14.96 7.78
N GLY A 65 43.34 15.18 8.27
CA GLY A 65 42.46 14.09 8.71
C GLY A 65 41.79 13.37 7.54
N PRO A 66 41.07 12.26 7.79
CA PRO A 66 40.27 11.59 6.76
C PRO A 66 39.35 12.56 6.02
N ARG A 67 39.41 12.56 4.67
CA ARG A 67 38.68 13.48 3.77
C ARG A 67 39.08 14.97 3.88
N GLY A 68 39.97 15.31 4.81
CA GLY A 68 40.42 16.67 5.12
C GLY A 68 39.29 17.67 5.28
N TRP A 69 39.56 18.95 4.99
CA TRP A 69 38.53 20.01 5.02
C TRP A 69 37.57 19.97 3.83
N GLY A 70 37.88 19.23 2.76
CA GLY A 70 37.05 19.13 1.55
C GLY A 70 36.49 20.49 1.08
N PRO A 71 35.15 20.66 1.00
CA PRO A 71 34.53 21.91 0.55
C PRO A 71 34.72 23.08 1.54
N PHE A 72 35.08 22.81 2.80
CA PHE A 72 35.27 23.82 3.85
C PHE A 72 36.64 24.48 3.83
N LYS A 73 37.53 24.17 2.87
CA LYS A 73 38.86 24.81 2.76
C LYS A 73 38.82 26.35 2.76
N LYS A 74 37.77 26.93 2.17
CA LYS A 74 37.55 28.39 2.13
C LYS A 74 36.68 28.92 3.28
N THR A 75 36.04 28.04 4.04
CA THR A 75 35.14 28.36 5.16
C THR A 75 35.37 27.43 6.38
N PRO A 76 36.59 27.37 6.96
CA PRO A 76 36.88 26.42 8.05
C PRO A 76 35.99 26.62 9.29
N GLN A 77 35.42 27.80 9.47
CA GLN A 77 34.51 28.09 10.59
C GLN A 77 33.20 27.27 10.53
N SER A 78 32.83 26.75 9.35
CA SER A 78 31.66 25.90 9.12
C SER A 78 31.91 24.42 9.35
N LEU A 79 33.13 24.01 9.72
CA LEU A 79 33.44 22.59 9.98
C LEU A 79 32.57 21.98 11.09
N ASN A 80 32.07 22.80 12.01
CA ASN A 80 31.19 22.37 13.09
C ASN A 80 29.69 22.61 12.82
N ASP A 81 29.29 22.93 11.58
CA ASP A 81 27.88 23.09 11.22
C ASP A 81 27.17 21.74 11.18
N VAL A 82 25.87 21.71 11.48
CA VAL A 82 25.05 20.48 11.52
C VAL A 82 25.11 19.66 10.24
N GLY A 83 25.30 20.33 9.09
CA GLY A 83 25.43 19.68 7.78
C GLY A 83 26.70 18.84 7.63
N ASN A 84 27.77 19.15 8.39
CA ASN A 84 29.02 18.40 8.39
C ASN A 84 29.12 17.37 9.54
N LEU A 85 28.09 17.24 10.37
CA LEU A 85 28.10 16.36 11.53
C LEU A 85 27.13 15.20 11.36
N MET A 86 27.54 14.02 11.79
CA MET A 86 26.69 12.83 11.94
C MET A 86 26.65 12.40 13.40
N LEU A 87 25.47 12.04 13.89
CA LEU A 87 25.32 11.41 15.20
C LEU A 87 25.61 9.92 15.08
N MET A 88 26.64 9.43 15.75
CA MET A 88 27.10 8.03 15.61
C MET A 88 27.35 7.37 16.96
N CYS A 89 27.33 6.04 17.00
CA CYS A 89 27.96 5.33 18.12
C CYS A 89 29.48 5.28 17.92
N HIS A 90 30.20 5.01 19.01
CA HIS A 90 31.65 4.87 19.00
C HIS A 90 32.16 3.87 17.94
N ASP A 91 31.55 2.69 17.85
CA ASP A 91 31.96 1.64 16.90
C ASP A 91 31.93 2.13 15.44
N CYS A 92 30.85 2.79 15.05
CA CYS A 92 30.65 3.29 13.70
C CYS A 92 31.55 4.50 13.39
N HIS A 93 31.71 5.42 14.35
CA HIS A 93 32.62 6.54 14.18
C HIS A 93 34.07 6.08 14.02
N LYS A 94 34.52 5.15 14.88
CA LYS A 94 35.85 4.55 14.76
C LYS A 94 36.06 3.84 13.41
N THR A 95 35.03 3.15 12.92
CA THR A 95 35.05 2.49 11.62
C THR A 95 35.32 3.47 10.47
N ILE A 96 34.67 4.64 10.45
CA ILE A 96 34.86 5.62 9.37
C ILE A 96 36.19 6.40 9.48
N ASP A 97 36.75 6.52 10.68
CA ASP A 97 38.02 7.21 10.95
C ASP A 97 39.27 6.35 10.68
N GLN A 98 39.08 5.02 10.57
CA GLN A 98 40.12 4.08 10.13
C GLN A 98 40.40 4.20 8.63
N ASP A 99 39.44 4.66 7.82
CA ASP A 99 39.62 4.95 6.40
C ASP A 99 40.36 6.29 6.21
N LYS A 100 41.68 6.27 6.38
CA LYS A 100 42.54 7.47 6.34
C LYS A 100 42.46 8.23 5.03
N ASP A 101 42.34 7.51 3.91
CA ASP A 101 42.25 8.10 2.58
C ASP A 101 40.83 8.57 2.22
N GLY A 102 39.83 8.20 3.03
CA GLY A 102 38.42 8.54 2.80
C GLY A 102 37.83 7.92 1.52
N SER A 103 38.43 6.84 1.03
CA SER A 103 38.05 6.19 -0.24
C SER A 103 36.85 5.26 -0.09
N LYS A 104 36.73 4.59 1.06
CA LYS A 104 35.62 3.67 1.38
C LYS A 104 34.42 4.43 1.92
N TYR A 105 34.65 5.43 2.76
CA TYR A 105 33.65 6.29 3.36
C TYR A 105 33.87 7.72 2.90
N SER A 106 33.52 8.00 1.63
CA SER A 106 33.66 9.32 1.04
C SER A 106 32.69 10.32 1.68
N GLY A 107 33.03 11.62 1.58
CA GLY A 107 32.17 12.68 2.12
C GLY A 107 30.76 12.68 1.52
N SER A 108 30.64 12.43 0.22
CA SER A 108 29.34 12.34 -0.47
C SER A 108 28.50 11.16 0.00
N LEU A 109 29.11 10.00 0.24
CA LEU A 109 28.43 8.83 0.76
C LEU A 109 27.88 9.07 2.17
N LEU A 110 28.68 9.66 3.05
CA LEU A 110 28.26 10.00 4.41
C LEU A 110 27.15 11.06 4.42
N GLN A 111 27.21 12.06 3.53
CA GLN A 111 26.13 13.03 3.33
C GLN A 111 24.83 12.36 2.86
N GLN A 112 24.93 11.40 1.92
CA GLN A 112 23.79 10.63 1.46
C GLN A 112 23.14 9.87 2.62
N TRP A 113 23.91 9.11 3.39
CA TRP A 113 23.38 8.35 4.54
C TRP A 113 22.74 9.25 5.59
N LYS A 114 23.37 10.38 5.90
CA LYS A 114 22.78 11.40 6.78
C LYS A 114 21.43 11.87 6.25
N LYS A 115 21.36 12.25 4.97
CA LYS A 115 20.13 12.74 4.33
C LYS A 115 19.02 11.69 4.34
N GLU A 116 19.33 10.44 3.99
CA GLU A 116 18.39 9.31 4.01
C GLU A 116 17.86 9.06 5.44
N HIS A 117 18.73 9.06 6.44
CA HIS A 117 18.33 8.90 7.84
C HIS A 117 17.44 10.04 8.33
N GLU A 118 17.84 11.29 8.10
CA GLU A 118 17.07 12.47 8.53
C GLU A 118 15.72 12.54 7.82
N HIS A 119 15.69 12.23 6.52
CA HIS A 119 14.44 12.15 5.76
C HIS A 119 13.50 11.09 6.36
N ARG A 120 14.01 9.88 6.64
CA ARG A 120 13.24 8.82 7.30
C ARG A 120 12.70 9.24 8.68
N VAL A 121 13.52 9.94 9.49
CA VAL A 121 13.08 10.46 10.79
C VAL A 121 11.93 11.46 10.64
N VAL A 122 12.08 12.45 9.76
CA VAL A 122 11.02 13.45 9.50
C VAL A 122 9.75 12.77 9.00
N THR A 123 9.88 11.83 8.07
CA THR A 123 8.80 11.02 7.52
C THR A 123 8.01 10.27 8.59
N VAL A 124 8.70 9.53 9.48
CA VAL A 124 8.05 8.71 10.51
C VAL A 124 7.51 9.56 11.66
N THR A 125 8.15 10.68 11.98
CA THR A 125 7.71 11.56 13.08
C THR A 125 6.68 12.60 12.65
N GLY A 126 6.54 12.84 11.34
CA GLY A 126 5.55 13.74 10.74
C GLY A 126 4.17 13.13 10.52
N ILE A 127 3.93 11.90 10.98
CA ILE A 127 2.64 11.20 10.87
C ILE A 127 1.58 11.95 11.69
N ALA A 128 0.79 12.80 11.04
CA ALA A 128 -0.40 13.37 11.64
C ALA A 128 -1.39 12.25 12.02
N ALA A 129 -2.04 12.36 13.19
CA ALA A 129 -2.93 11.32 13.72
C ALA A 129 -4.05 10.88 12.74
N ASN A 130 -4.45 11.76 11.82
CA ASN A 130 -5.46 11.49 10.78
C ASN A 130 -4.97 10.64 9.59
N ARG A 131 -3.66 10.33 9.51
CA ARG A 131 -3.09 9.45 8.48
C ARG A 131 -2.92 8.01 8.95
N LYS A 132 -3.28 7.70 10.20
CA LYS A 132 -3.26 6.33 10.71
C LYS A 132 -4.33 5.48 10.02
N SER A 133 -4.00 4.22 9.79
CA SER A 133 -4.86 3.25 9.13
C SER A 133 -4.62 1.85 9.71
N HIS A 134 -5.69 1.07 9.89
CA HIS A 134 -5.60 -0.35 10.18
C HIS A 134 -5.22 -1.10 8.90
N VAL A 135 -4.10 -1.82 8.92
CA VAL A 135 -3.67 -2.64 7.77
C VAL A 135 -4.42 -3.95 7.80
N VAL A 136 -5.15 -4.25 6.73
CA VAL A 136 -5.96 -5.47 6.59
C VAL A 136 -5.44 -6.30 5.43
N PHE A 137 -5.06 -7.55 5.72
CA PHE A 137 -4.67 -8.55 4.74
C PHE A 137 -5.78 -9.57 4.56
N TYR A 138 -6.13 -9.84 3.30
CA TYR A 138 -7.01 -10.95 2.95
C TYR A 138 -6.49 -11.70 1.74
N GLY A 139 -6.22 -12.99 1.90
CA GLY A 139 -5.81 -13.85 0.82
C GLY A 139 -6.49 -15.21 0.89
N SER A 140 -6.77 -15.79 -0.27
CA SER A 140 -7.22 -17.17 -0.42
C SER A 140 -6.30 -17.88 -1.42
N ASN A 141 -6.40 -19.21 -1.48
CA ASN A 141 -5.75 -19.95 -2.56
C ASN A 141 -6.41 -19.54 -3.89
N ILE A 142 -5.64 -18.99 -4.84
CA ILE A 142 -6.09 -18.79 -6.22
C ILE A 142 -5.54 -19.97 -7.03
N GLY A 143 -6.35 -21.00 -7.25
CA GLY A 143 -5.89 -22.29 -7.78
C GLY A 143 -4.81 -22.93 -6.87
N GLU A 144 -3.64 -23.23 -7.44
CA GLU A 144 -2.51 -23.85 -6.70
C GLU A 144 -1.45 -22.84 -6.20
N GLN A 145 -1.60 -21.55 -6.49
CA GLN A 145 -0.57 -20.54 -6.20
C GLN A 145 -0.77 -19.89 -4.83
N ARG A 146 0.32 -19.85 -4.03
CA ARG A 146 0.43 -19.06 -2.80
C ARG A 146 1.37 -17.89 -3.03
N SER A 147 0.85 -16.66 -3.02
CA SER A 147 1.67 -15.46 -2.95
C SER A 147 1.50 -14.84 -1.57
N PRO A 148 2.47 -14.95 -0.65
CA PRO A 148 2.35 -14.35 0.67
C PRO A 148 2.32 -12.83 0.55
N LEU A 149 1.26 -12.22 1.06
CA LEU A 149 1.17 -10.78 1.29
C LEU A 149 2.29 -10.38 2.27
N GLN A 150 3.27 -9.61 1.79
CA GLN A 150 4.39 -9.15 2.62
C GLN A 150 3.99 -7.86 3.33
N GLN A 151 4.21 -7.83 4.64
CA GLN A 151 3.84 -6.69 5.47
C GLN A 151 4.69 -5.44 5.15
N GLU A 152 5.96 -5.64 4.81
CA GLU A 152 6.89 -4.56 4.46
C GLU A 152 6.46 -3.83 3.18
N ASP A 153 6.15 -4.57 2.11
CA ASP A 153 5.67 -4.00 0.84
C ASP A 153 4.40 -3.16 1.02
N ALA A 154 3.48 -3.64 1.88
CA ALA A 154 2.24 -2.93 2.18
C ALA A 154 2.49 -1.64 2.97
N MET A 155 3.38 -1.68 3.96
CA MET A 155 3.76 -0.51 4.73
C MET A 155 4.46 0.55 3.87
N GLU A 156 5.30 0.12 2.93
CA GLU A 156 5.97 1.00 1.98
C GLU A 156 4.95 1.66 1.06
N ALA A 157 4.02 0.88 0.48
CA ALA A 157 3.01 1.38 -0.45
C ALA A 157 2.00 2.36 0.18
N MET A 158 1.81 2.31 1.50
CA MET A 158 0.98 3.28 2.21
C MET A 158 1.63 4.67 2.32
N PHE A 159 2.96 4.75 2.25
CA PHE A 159 3.69 5.99 2.46
C PHE A 159 3.71 6.86 1.19
N PRO A 160 3.56 8.20 1.28
CA PRO A 160 3.38 9.04 2.48
C PRO A 160 1.93 9.33 2.91
N GLU A 161 0.93 8.79 2.21
CA GLU A 161 -0.47 9.13 2.42
C GLU A 161 -1.02 8.59 3.73
N ARG A 162 -0.63 7.37 4.09
CA ARG A 162 -1.11 6.59 5.23
C ARG A 162 0.03 5.92 5.99
N TYR A 163 -0.27 5.57 7.24
CA TYR A 163 0.66 4.88 8.11
C TYR A 163 -0.07 3.84 8.95
N PRO A 164 0.56 2.70 9.26
CA PRO A 164 -0.04 1.70 10.12
C PRO A 164 -0.31 2.27 11.52
N VAL A 165 -1.50 2.05 12.04
CA VAL A 165 -1.88 2.45 13.42
C VAL A 165 -1.12 1.66 14.48
N SER A 166 -0.70 0.42 14.15
CA SER A 166 0.09 -0.46 15.01
C SER A 166 0.99 -1.37 14.17
N GLU A 167 1.99 -2.00 14.81
CA GLU A 167 2.82 -3.02 14.15
C GLU A 167 2.04 -4.29 13.77
N ASN A 168 0.89 -4.53 14.39
CA ASN A 168 0.05 -5.68 14.11
C ASN A 168 -0.93 -5.37 12.97
N SER A 169 -0.97 -6.26 11.97
CA SER A 169 -1.97 -6.23 10.90
C SER A 169 -3.14 -7.15 11.20
N VAL A 170 -4.31 -6.86 10.60
CA VAL A 170 -5.50 -7.71 10.68
C VAL A 170 -5.46 -8.70 9.52
N CYS A 171 -5.25 -9.99 9.81
CA CYS A 171 -5.33 -11.05 8.81
C CYS A 171 -6.70 -11.74 8.84
N LEU A 172 -7.38 -11.76 7.69
CA LEU A 172 -8.70 -12.36 7.47
C LEU A 172 -8.65 -13.72 6.74
N SER A 173 -7.45 -14.18 6.37
CA SER A 173 -7.26 -15.41 5.59
C SER A 173 -7.43 -16.68 6.43
N MET A 174 -7.84 -17.77 5.77
CA MET A 174 -7.74 -19.13 6.30
C MET A 174 -7.02 -20.08 5.34
N SER A 175 -6.69 -21.27 5.83
CA SER A 175 -6.26 -22.39 5.00
C SER A 175 -7.45 -23.33 4.78
N CYS A 176 -8.07 -23.27 3.60
CA CYS A 176 -9.10 -24.22 3.18
C CYS A 176 -8.49 -25.38 2.39
N SER A 177 -8.95 -26.61 2.67
CA SER A 177 -8.52 -27.84 1.98
C SER A 177 -9.37 -28.18 0.76
N HIS A 178 -10.51 -27.53 0.57
CA HIS A 178 -11.39 -27.74 -0.58
C HIS A 178 -10.83 -27.04 -1.83
N GLU A 179 -11.23 -27.51 -3.01
CA GLU A 179 -10.93 -26.85 -4.28
C GLU A 179 -12.06 -25.89 -4.67
N ASP A 180 -11.69 -24.78 -5.33
CA ASP A 180 -12.59 -23.72 -5.83
C ASP A 180 -13.64 -24.18 -6.86
N LYS A 181 -13.60 -25.44 -7.30
CA LYS A 181 -14.63 -26.09 -8.13
C LYS A 181 -15.84 -26.58 -7.33
N THR A 182 -15.77 -26.61 -5.99
CA THR A 182 -16.78 -27.24 -5.14
C THR A 182 -17.62 -26.22 -4.38
N ALA A 183 -18.92 -26.50 -4.18
CA ALA A 183 -19.79 -25.65 -3.36
C ALA A 183 -19.26 -25.52 -1.91
N ALA A 184 -18.73 -26.62 -1.36
CA ALA A 184 -18.15 -26.64 -0.01
C ALA A 184 -16.98 -25.65 0.18
N PHE A 185 -16.18 -25.39 -0.87
CA PHE A 185 -15.13 -24.37 -0.82
C PHE A 185 -15.74 -22.98 -0.62
N TRP A 186 -16.68 -22.60 -1.49
CA TRP A 186 -17.30 -21.28 -1.45
C TRP A 186 -18.07 -21.05 -0.15
N GLU A 187 -18.83 -22.05 0.32
CA GLU A 187 -19.54 -21.98 1.59
C GLU A 187 -18.59 -21.82 2.79
N SER A 188 -17.48 -22.57 2.82
CA SER A 188 -16.50 -22.52 3.90
C SER A 188 -15.76 -21.18 3.94
N GLU A 189 -15.26 -20.72 2.79
CA GLU A 189 -14.54 -19.44 2.67
C GLU A 189 -15.46 -18.25 2.98
N LEU A 190 -16.69 -18.25 2.47
CA LEU A 190 -17.69 -17.21 2.73
C LEU A 190 -18.06 -17.15 4.21
N THR A 191 -18.35 -18.31 4.83
CA THR A 191 -18.68 -18.39 6.26
C THR A 191 -17.52 -17.92 7.13
N HIS A 192 -16.29 -18.32 6.79
CA HIS A 192 -15.10 -17.87 7.48
C HIS A 192 -14.91 -16.36 7.37
N LEU A 193 -14.97 -15.82 6.14
CA LEU A 193 -14.75 -14.41 5.87
C LEU A 193 -15.71 -13.53 6.68
N ASN A 194 -17.02 -13.85 6.64
CA ASN A 194 -18.01 -13.12 7.43
C ASN A 194 -17.69 -13.18 8.93
N ARG A 195 -17.44 -14.39 9.46
CA ARG A 195 -17.17 -14.58 10.89
C ARG A 195 -15.90 -13.85 11.35
N VAL A 196 -14.81 -13.93 10.58
CA VAL A 196 -13.53 -13.31 10.97
C VAL A 196 -13.58 -11.79 10.81
N PHE A 197 -14.35 -11.28 9.83
CA PHE A 197 -14.62 -9.86 9.69
C PHE A 197 -15.36 -9.32 10.92
N ASP A 198 -16.44 -9.99 11.34
CA ASP A 198 -17.20 -9.62 12.54
C ASP A 198 -16.34 -9.67 13.81
N GLN A 199 -15.41 -10.62 13.89
CA GLN A 199 -14.54 -10.77 15.06
C GLN A 199 -13.40 -9.75 15.10
N LYS A 200 -12.84 -9.35 13.96
CA LYS A 200 -11.59 -8.58 13.91
C LYS A 200 -11.72 -7.17 13.36
N VAL A 201 -12.65 -6.92 12.44
CA VAL A 201 -12.79 -5.64 11.73
C VAL A 201 -13.95 -4.84 12.30
N LEU A 202 -15.10 -5.47 12.54
CA LEU A 202 -16.28 -4.79 13.08
C LEU A 202 -16.01 -4.06 14.42
N PRO A 203 -15.28 -4.65 15.40
CA PRO A 203 -14.97 -3.93 16.64
C PRO A 203 -14.12 -2.67 16.41
N LEU A 204 -13.25 -2.69 15.40
CA LEU A 204 -12.40 -1.54 15.03
C LEU A 204 -13.24 -0.43 14.40
N ILE A 205 -14.23 -0.77 13.58
CA ILE A 205 -15.16 0.19 12.97
C ILE A 205 -15.99 0.89 14.06
N GLU A 206 -16.48 0.13 15.03
CA GLU A 206 -17.39 0.64 16.06
C GLU A 206 -16.66 1.47 17.12
N SER A 207 -15.56 0.93 17.65
CA SER A 207 -14.98 1.39 18.93
C SER A 207 -13.61 2.07 18.82
N ASP A 208 -12.85 1.87 17.73
CA ASP A 208 -11.51 2.46 17.60
C ASP A 208 -11.58 3.96 17.24
N GLN A 209 -10.58 4.73 17.68
CA GLN A 209 -10.44 6.13 17.34
C GLN A 209 -10.08 6.31 15.85
N THR A 210 -9.31 5.38 15.29
CA THR A 210 -8.91 5.34 13.89
C THR A 210 -9.90 4.46 13.12
N LYS A 211 -10.80 5.08 12.36
CA LYS A 211 -11.83 4.40 11.56
C LYS A 211 -11.47 4.30 10.08
N HIS A 212 -10.18 4.20 9.80
CA HIS A 212 -9.63 4.08 8.45
C HIS A 212 -8.91 2.74 8.28
N PHE A 213 -9.07 2.12 7.11
CA PHE A 213 -8.47 0.82 6.78
C PHE A 213 -7.71 0.87 5.44
N SER A 214 -6.57 0.19 5.39
CA SER A 214 -5.78 -0.01 4.17
C SER A 214 -5.82 -1.49 3.83
N LEU A 215 -6.48 -1.83 2.72
CA LEU A 215 -6.76 -3.20 2.32
C LEU A 215 -5.75 -3.66 1.28
N PHE A 216 -5.09 -4.77 1.59
CA PHE A 216 -4.19 -5.48 0.69
C PHE A 216 -4.73 -6.91 0.54
N SER A 217 -5.08 -7.31 -0.69
CA SER A 217 -5.77 -8.57 -0.89
C SER A 217 -5.30 -9.37 -2.09
N LEU A 218 -5.35 -10.69 -1.99
CA LEU A 218 -5.02 -11.65 -3.04
C LEU A 218 -5.92 -12.88 -2.88
N ALA A 219 -7.15 -12.79 -3.37
CA ALA A 219 -8.16 -13.84 -3.25
C ALA A 219 -8.99 -13.96 -4.54
N ASN A 220 -9.86 -14.98 -4.62
CA ASN A 220 -10.79 -15.13 -5.73
C ASN A 220 -11.75 -13.93 -5.82
N ILE A 221 -12.07 -13.49 -7.04
CA ILE A 221 -12.90 -12.31 -7.31
C ILE A 221 -14.23 -12.33 -6.52
N PRO A 222 -14.98 -13.44 -6.43
CA PRO A 222 -16.23 -13.45 -5.67
C PRO A 222 -16.04 -13.11 -4.18
N LEU A 223 -15.00 -13.66 -3.55
CA LEU A 223 -14.70 -13.39 -2.13
C LEU A 223 -14.23 -11.95 -1.91
N LEU A 224 -13.52 -11.36 -2.88
CA LEU A 224 -13.14 -9.95 -2.84
C LEU A 224 -14.36 -9.02 -2.94
N ILE A 225 -15.34 -9.36 -3.79
CA ILE A 225 -16.62 -8.63 -3.86
C ILE A 225 -17.36 -8.73 -2.51
N GLN A 226 -17.39 -9.93 -1.90
CA GLN A 226 -17.98 -10.07 -0.56
C GLN A 226 -17.25 -9.22 0.49
N LEU A 227 -15.90 -9.24 0.51
CA LEU A 227 -15.12 -8.42 1.43
C LEU A 227 -15.47 -6.94 1.27
N GLY A 228 -15.60 -6.47 0.02
CA GLY A 228 -16.06 -5.13 -0.27
C GLY A 228 -17.45 -4.84 0.30
N ALA A 229 -18.41 -5.75 0.10
CA ALA A 229 -19.77 -5.61 0.61
C ALA A 229 -19.84 -5.51 2.14
N LEU A 230 -18.96 -6.22 2.86
CA LEU A 230 -18.83 -6.11 4.32
C LEU A 230 -18.29 -4.74 4.75
N PHE A 231 -17.32 -4.18 4.03
CA PHE A 231 -16.80 -2.84 4.30
C PHE A 231 -17.76 -1.71 3.92
N THR A 232 -18.69 -1.92 2.97
CA THR A 232 -19.60 -0.88 2.46
C THR A 232 -18.86 0.36 1.92
N ASP A 233 -19.61 1.36 1.48
CA ASP A 233 -19.05 2.66 1.06
C ASP A 233 -19.02 3.71 2.19
N LYS A 234 -19.57 3.38 3.36
CA LYS A 234 -19.59 4.26 4.54
C LYS A 234 -18.28 4.24 5.32
N ILE A 235 -17.54 3.15 5.23
CA ILE A 235 -16.28 2.97 5.96
C ILE A 235 -15.15 3.56 5.11
N SER A 236 -14.28 4.34 5.74
CA SER A 236 -13.12 4.93 5.05
C SER A 236 -12.08 3.86 4.80
N VAL A 237 -11.88 3.52 3.52
CA VAL A 237 -11.02 2.42 3.09
C VAL A 237 -10.23 2.86 1.87
N ASP A 238 -8.92 2.65 1.94
CA ASP A 238 -7.99 2.69 0.81
C ASP A 238 -7.71 1.23 0.38
N THR A 239 -8.22 0.83 -0.79
CA THR A 239 -7.95 -0.49 -1.36
C THR A 239 -6.76 -0.42 -2.30
N TYR A 240 -5.77 -1.28 -2.09
CA TYR A 240 -4.56 -1.33 -2.92
C TYR A 240 -4.65 -2.44 -3.98
N GLN A 241 -3.92 -2.23 -5.08
CA GLN A 241 -3.83 -3.16 -6.20
C GLN A 241 -2.42 -3.75 -6.28
N PRO A 242 -2.26 -5.08 -6.39
CA PRO A 242 -0.98 -5.66 -6.77
C PRO A 242 -0.69 -5.31 -8.23
N ILE A 243 0.41 -4.61 -8.48
CA ILE A 243 0.94 -4.34 -9.81
C ILE A 243 1.98 -5.40 -10.14
N ARG A 244 1.92 -5.95 -11.37
CA ARG A 244 2.85 -6.99 -11.81
C ARG A 244 4.13 -6.40 -12.35
N GLU A 245 4.07 -5.29 -13.10
CA GLU A 245 5.25 -4.65 -13.69
C GLU A 245 5.27 -3.11 -13.53
N PRO A 246 6.27 -2.56 -12.79
CA PRO A 246 7.14 -3.27 -11.83
C PRO A 246 6.32 -3.87 -10.68
N LYS A 247 6.78 -5.03 -10.19
CA LYS A 247 6.10 -5.76 -9.11
C LYS A 247 6.03 -4.92 -7.84
N GLY A 248 4.83 -4.72 -7.29
CA GLY A 248 4.63 -4.03 -6.03
C GLY A 248 3.19 -3.59 -5.80
N TRP A 249 3.00 -2.68 -4.85
CA TRP A 249 1.69 -2.12 -4.48
C TRP A 249 1.62 -0.59 -4.61
N HIS A 250 2.74 0.05 -4.95
CA HIS A 250 2.82 1.49 -5.10
C HIS A 250 1.98 1.95 -6.30
N TRP A 251 1.13 2.94 -6.07
CA TRP A 251 0.43 3.59 -7.16
C TRP A 251 1.40 4.26 -8.12
N GLN A 252 1.05 4.23 -9.40
CA GLN A 252 1.80 4.82 -10.49
C GLN A 252 1.00 5.96 -11.13
N GLU A 253 1.54 6.52 -12.21
CA GLU A 253 0.86 7.57 -12.96
C GLU A 253 -0.48 7.09 -13.52
N PHE A 254 -1.41 8.05 -13.64
CA PHE A 254 -2.71 7.77 -14.22
C PHE A 254 -2.54 7.45 -15.72
N PRO A 255 -3.08 6.32 -16.21
CA PRO A 255 -2.95 5.96 -17.62
C PRO A 255 -3.76 6.92 -18.51
N GLU A 256 -3.08 7.52 -19.50
CA GLU A 256 -3.72 8.39 -20.50
C GLU A 256 -4.78 7.61 -21.29
N GLY A 257 -5.93 8.23 -21.57
CA GLY A 257 -7.03 7.61 -22.32
C GLY A 257 -7.91 6.65 -21.50
N PHE A 258 -7.59 6.40 -20.23
CA PHE A 258 -8.36 5.45 -19.44
C PHE A 258 -9.76 5.95 -19.07
N GLU A 259 -10.77 5.19 -19.46
CA GLU A 259 -12.15 5.37 -19.03
C GLU A 259 -12.88 4.02 -18.88
N PHE A 260 -13.94 4.02 -18.07
CA PHE A 260 -14.84 2.87 -18.01
C PHE A 260 -16.00 3.05 -18.99
N ILE A 261 -16.26 2.00 -19.77
CA ILE A 261 -17.26 1.97 -20.83
C ILE A 261 -18.37 1.01 -20.44
N ILE A 262 -19.63 1.47 -20.52
CA ILE A 262 -20.81 0.62 -20.38
C ILE A 262 -21.35 0.30 -21.78
N ARG A 263 -21.46 -0.98 -22.12
CA ARG A 263 -22.22 -1.44 -23.29
C ARG A 263 -23.54 -2.04 -22.83
N LYS A 264 -24.63 -1.53 -23.40
CA LYS A 264 -25.99 -1.96 -23.08
C LYS A 264 -26.39 -3.14 -23.96
N PRO A 265 -27.26 -4.04 -23.49
CA PRO A 265 -27.81 -5.08 -24.34
C PRO A 265 -28.69 -4.49 -25.45
N GLU A 266 -28.75 -5.18 -26.60
CA GLU A 266 -29.67 -4.83 -27.68
C GLU A 266 -31.15 -5.07 -27.29
N LYS A 267 -31.38 -6.07 -26.42
CA LYS A 267 -32.71 -6.42 -25.91
C LYS A 267 -32.68 -6.63 -24.39
N VAL A 268 -33.71 -6.15 -23.72
CA VAL A 268 -33.88 -6.17 -22.25
C VAL A 268 -34.95 -7.17 -21.79
N ASP A 269 -35.36 -8.10 -22.66
CA ASP A 269 -36.42 -9.09 -22.41
C ASP A 269 -35.91 -10.40 -21.76
N GLY A 270 -34.59 -10.57 -21.66
CA GLY A 270 -33.95 -11.74 -21.04
C GLY A 270 -33.54 -11.51 -19.58
N ALA A 271 -33.01 -12.56 -18.95
CA ALA A 271 -32.46 -12.44 -17.60
C ALA A 271 -31.26 -11.49 -17.59
N PRO A 272 -31.16 -10.55 -16.62
CA PRO A 272 -30.07 -9.59 -16.59
C PRO A 272 -28.74 -10.27 -16.25
N VAL A 273 -27.74 -10.03 -17.10
CA VAL A 273 -26.36 -10.49 -16.89
C VAL A 273 -25.43 -9.29 -16.94
N LEU A 274 -24.51 -9.19 -15.99
CA LEU A 274 -23.41 -8.24 -15.99
C LEU A 274 -22.10 -8.96 -16.27
N VAL A 275 -21.48 -8.65 -17.42
CA VAL A 275 -20.13 -9.05 -17.76
C VAL A 275 -19.18 -7.90 -17.41
N ILE A 276 -18.08 -8.20 -16.72
CA ILE A 276 -17.04 -7.20 -16.43
C ILE A 276 -15.75 -7.68 -17.11
N SER A 277 -15.35 -7.00 -18.19
CA SER A 277 -14.19 -7.35 -19.01
C SER A 277 -13.12 -6.28 -18.90
N LEU A 278 -12.38 -6.35 -17.80
CA LEU A 278 -11.34 -5.41 -17.42
C LEU A 278 -9.95 -6.04 -17.52
N SER A 279 -9.77 -7.22 -16.94
CA SER A 279 -8.49 -7.94 -16.99
C SER A 279 -8.38 -8.89 -18.20
N ASP A 280 -9.51 -9.28 -18.77
CA ASP A 280 -9.61 -10.15 -19.94
C ASP A 280 -11.00 -9.98 -20.60
N ILE A 281 -11.11 -10.36 -21.88
CA ILE A 281 -12.34 -10.30 -22.65
C ILE A 281 -13.15 -11.57 -22.39
N ILE A 282 -14.44 -11.41 -22.05
CA ILE A 282 -15.36 -12.53 -21.84
C ILE A 282 -16.31 -12.62 -23.04
N ASN A 283 -16.10 -13.61 -23.90
CA ASN A 283 -17.00 -13.86 -25.03
C ASN A 283 -18.41 -14.26 -24.57
N HIS A 284 -19.44 -13.65 -25.16
CA HIS A 284 -20.86 -13.93 -24.89
C HIS A 284 -21.24 -15.40 -25.04
N GLU A 285 -20.61 -16.16 -25.94
CA GLU A 285 -20.88 -17.60 -26.10
C GLU A 285 -20.62 -18.39 -24.80
N ARG A 286 -19.63 -17.97 -24.01
CA ARG A 286 -19.33 -18.56 -22.69
C ARG A 286 -20.44 -18.27 -21.68
N ILE A 287 -21.11 -17.13 -21.81
CA ILE A 287 -22.27 -16.75 -20.98
C ILE A 287 -23.47 -17.60 -21.38
N ASN A 288 -23.76 -17.69 -22.68
CA ASN A 288 -24.88 -18.48 -23.20
C ASN A 288 -24.78 -19.96 -22.81
N THR A 289 -23.57 -20.52 -22.76
CA THR A 289 -23.34 -21.91 -22.32
C THR A 289 -23.80 -22.15 -20.88
N VAL A 290 -23.80 -21.12 -20.03
CA VAL A 290 -24.15 -21.21 -18.60
C VAL A 290 -25.57 -20.76 -18.34
N MET A 291 -26.04 -19.72 -19.04
CA MET A 291 -27.32 -19.04 -18.77
C MET A 291 -28.41 -19.33 -19.81
N GLY A 292 -28.05 -19.93 -20.96
CA GLY A 292 -28.92 -20.03 -22.13
C GLY A 292 -28.94 -18.76 -22.98
N GLU A 293 -29.77 -18.75 -24.03
CA GLU A 293 -29.84 -17.67 -25.03
C GLU A 293 -30.71 -16.48 -24.61
N GLN A 294 -31.61 -16.65 -23.64
CA GLN A 294 -32.53 -15.58 -23.20
C GLN A 294 -31.92 -14.71 -22.10
N VAL A 295 -30.85 -14.00 -22.44
CA VAL A 295 -30.12 -13.11 -21.52
C VAL A 295 -29.97 -11.70 -22.06
N SER A 296 -29.97 -10.73 -21.16
CA SER A 296 -29.71 -9.32 -21.43
C SER A 296 -28.34 -8.95 -20.86
N VAL A 297 -27.31 -9.02 -21.72
CA VAL A 297 -25.92 -8.80 -21.34
C VAL A 297 -25.59 -7.31 -21.29
N TRP A 298 -25.37 -6.81 -20.09
CA TRP A 298 -24.70 -5.56 -19.82
C TRP A 298 -23.21 -5.80 -19.68
N GLU A 299 -22.38 -5.00 -20.32
CA GLU A 299 -20.92 -5.13 -20.22
C GLU A 299 -20.30 -3.86 -19.65
N LEU A 300 -19.43 -4.03 -18.65
CA LEU A 300 -18.50 -3.01 -18.18
C LEU A 300 -17.09 -3.37 -18.68
N THR A 301 -16.50 -2.48 -19.47
CA THR A 301 -15.16 -2.68 -20.04
C THR A 301 -14.37 -1.37 -20.05
N VAL A 302 -13.20 -1.38 -20.66
CA VAL A 302 -12.28 -0.25 -20.88
C VAL A 302 -11.88 -0.26 -22.37
N PRO A 303 -11.24 0.80 -22.89
CA PRO A 303 -10.59 0.75 -24.20
C PRO A 303 -9.67 -0.49 -24.33
N GLU A 304 -9.58 -1.06 -25.53
CA GLU A 304 -8.94 -2.35 -25.77
C GLU A 304 -7.47 -2.37 -25.34
N GLU A 305 -6.77 -1.26 -25.54
CA GLU A 305 -5.39 -1.02 -25.11
C GLU A 305 -5.18 -1.07 -23.58
N HIS A 306 -6.26 -0.90 -22.81
CA HIS A 306 -6.24 -0.94 -21.36
C HIS A 306 -6.76 -2.27 -20.78
N ILE A 307 -7.21 -3.21 -21.61
CA ILE A 307 -7.60 -4.54 -21.11
C ILE A 307 -6.33 -5.31 -20.70
N GLY A 308 -6.29 -5.80 -19.46
CA GLY A 308 -5.19 -6.61 -18.99
C GLY A 308 -5.01 -6.63 -17.48
N ASN A 309 -4.06 -7.44 -17.02
CA ASN A 309 -3.83 -7.69 -15.60
C ASN A 309 -3.37 -6.47 -14.78
N ASP A 310 -2.78 -5.46 -15.43
CA ASP A 310 -2.27 -4.23 -14.82
C ASP A 310 -3.04 -2.98 -15.32
N ASN A 311 -4.36 -3.13 -15.54
CA ASN A 311 -5.20 -2.05 -16.03
C ASN A 311 -5.52 -0.97 -14.97
N ILE A 312 -5.39 -1.31 -13.68
CA ILE A 312 -5.50 -0.38 -12.56
C ILE A 312 -4.11 -0.07 -12.03
N ARG A 313 -3.66 1.16 -12.26
CA ARG A 313 -2.32 1.67 -11.87
C ARG A 313 -2.39 2.87 -10.93
N ASN A 314 -3.53 3.54 -10.82
CA ASN A 314 -3.71 4.73 -10.01
C ASN A 314 -5.01 4.67 -9.19
N SER A 315 -4.98 5.16 -7.94
CA SER A 315 -6.13 5.14 -7.03
C SER A 315 -7.34 5.94 -7.54
N ALA A 316 -7.14 6.94 -8.40
CA ALA A 316 -8.23 7.68 -9.03
C ALA A 316 -9.13 6.78 -9.89
N GLN A 317 -8.58 5.73 -10.52
CA GLN A 317 -9.36 4.74 -11.28
C GLN A 317 -10.34 3.99 -10.36
N LEU A 318 -10.02 3.78 -9.09
CA LEU A 318 -10.94 3.18 -8.13
C LEU A 318 -12.12 4.10 -7.80
N SER A 319 -11.90 5.41 -7.78
CA SER A 319 -13.00 6.38 -7.66
C SER A 319 -13.91 6.38 -8.88
N MET A 320 -13.32 6.25 -10.08
CA MET A 320 -14.08 6.07 -11.32
C MET A 320 -14.86 4.75 -11.31
N MET A 321 -14.27 3.66 -10.83
CA MET A 321 -14.91 2.34 -10.69
C MET A 321 -16.16 2.41 -9.81
N ARG A 322 -16.04 3.04 -8.62
CA ARG A 322 -17.20 3.24 -7.74
C ARG A 322 -18.31 4.04 -8.43
N SER A 323 -17.94 5.08 -9.17
CA SER A 323 -18.90 5.96 -9.84
C SER A 323 -19.63 5.23 -10.98
N ILE A 324 -18.90 4.48 -11.80
CA ILE A 324 -19.48 3.78 -12.94
C ILE A 324 -20.34 2.59 -12.50
N ILE A 325 -19.95 1.84 -11.48
CA ILE A 325 -20.76 0.72 -10.96
C ILE A 325 -22.08 1.24 -10.39
N ARG A 326 -22.08 2.33 -9.60
CA ARG A 326 -23.34 2.92 -9.10
C ARG A 326 -24.28 3.30 -10.25
N LYS A 327 -23.74 3.94 -11.30
CA LYS A 327 -24.51 4.28 -12.51
C LYS A 327 -25.05 3.03 -13.19
N LEU A 328 -24.21 2.00 -13.34
CA LEU A 328 -24.57 0.74 -14.00
C LEU A 328 -25.69 0.00 -13.25
N MET A 329 -25.62 -0.07 -11.91
CA MET A 329 -26.65 -0.70 -11.09
C MET A 329 -28.00 0.02 -11.20
N VAL A 330 -28.00 1.35 -11.31
CA VAL A 330 -29.23 2.12 -11.58
C VAL A 330 -29.81 1.75 -12.94
N LEU A 331 -28.99 1.74 -14.00
CA LEU A 331 -29.44 1.41 -15.35
C LEU A 331 -30.01 -0.01 -15.46
N ILE A 332 -29.33 -1.00 -14.87
CA ILE A 332 -29.80 -2.39 -14.88
C ILE A 332 -31.14 -2.52 -14.16
N LYS A 333 -31.26 -1.88 -12.99
CA LYS A 333 -32.47 -1.93 -12.17
C LYS A 333 -33.66 -1.22 -12.81
N ASP A 334 -33.44 -0.12 -13.51
CA ASP A 334 -34.51 0.59 -14.23
C ASP A 334 -35.14 -0.29 -15.32
N GLU A 335 -34.33 -1.13 -15.98
CA GLU A 335 -34.80 -2.03 -17.04
C GLU A 335 -35.37 -3.35 -16.50
N HIS A 336 -34.76 -3.92 -15.45
CA HIS A 336 -35.02 -5.30 -14.99
C HIS A 336 -35.75 -5.41 -13.65
N GLY A 337 -35.97 -4.28 -12.97
CA GLY A 337 -36.55 -4.21 -11.63
C GLY A 337 -35.55 -4.51 -10.50
N ALA A 338 -35.98 -4.29 -9.26
CA ALA A 338 -35.11 -4.42 -8.08
C ALA A 338 -35.08 -5.83 -7.46
N THR A 339 -35.98 -6.73 -7.88
CA THR A 339 -36.14 -8.07 -7.30
C THR A 339 -35.53 -9.18 -8.15
N THR A 340 -35.27 -8.92 -9.43
CA THR A 340 -34.70 -9.89 -10.37
C THR A 340 -33.22 -10.10 -10.04
N PRO A 341 -32.73 -11.32 -9.78
CA PRO A 341 -31.31 -11.51 -9.50
C PRO A 341 -30.43 -11.14 -10.70
N LEU A 342 -29.31 -10.47 -10.43
CA LEU A 342 -28.30 -10.13 -11.44
C LEU A 342 -27.18 -11.18 -11.44
N SER A 343 -27.00 -11.89 -12.55
CA SER A 343 -25.86 -12.78 -12.72
C SER A 343 -24.62 -12.00 -13.15
N VAL A 344 -23.53 -12.10 -12.39
CA VAL A 344 -22.28 -11.34 -12.62
C VAL A 344 -21.17 -12.29 -13.03
N PHE A 345 -20.53 -12.00 -14.17
CA PHE A 345 -19.39 -12.74 -14.73
C PHE A 345 -18.17 -11.81 -14.79
N PRO A 346 -17.33 -11.79 -13.75
CA PRO A 346 -16.25 -10.82 -13.65
C PRO A 346 -14.89 -11.36 -14.12
N ALA A 347 -14.18 -10.55 -14.90
CA ALA A 347 -12.75 -10.61 -15.14
C ALA A 347 -12.18 -9.22 -14.85
N MET A 348 -11.75 -8.99 -13.61
CA MET A 348 -11.31 -7.67 -13.15
C MET A 348 -10.21 -7.73 -12.10
N ALA A 349 -9.56 -6.59 -11.91
CA ALA A 349 -8.51 -6.40 -10.93
C ALA A 349 -9.04 -6.63 -9.49
N VAL A 350 -8.12 -6.99 -8.59
CA VAL A 350 -8.40 -7.24 -7.16
C VAL A 350 -9.09 -6.04 -6.53
N SER A 351 -8.52 -4.86 -6.74
CA SER A 351 -9.02 -3.61 -6.16
C SER A 351 -10.41 -3.26 -6.69
N CYS A 352 -10.65 -3.41 -7.99
CA CYS A 352 -11.98 -3.25 -8.60
C CYS A 352 -13.02 -4.21 -8.01
N SER A 353 -12.64 -5.45 -7.69
CA SER A 353 -13.53 -6.44 -7.09
C SER A 353 -14.02 -6.00 -5.71
N ILE A 354 -13.12 -5.51 -4.87
CA ILE A 354 -13.46 -4.96 -3.55
C ILE A 354 -14.34 -3.71 -3.72
N GLU A 355 -13.96 -2.79 -4.60
CA GLU A 355 -14.70 -1.53 -4.79
C GLU A 355 -16.10 -1.76 -5.37
N MET A 356 -16.30 -2.77 -6.23
CA MET A 356 -17.64 -3.20 -6.67
C MET A 356 -18.49 -3.66 -5.48
N GLY A 357 -17.92 -4.48 -4.58
CA GLY A 357 -18.60 -4.91 -3.36
C GLY A 357 -18.97 -3.73 -2.46
N ARG A 358 -18.04 -2.79 -2.26
CA ARG A 358 -18.24 -1.64 -1.37
C ARG A 358 -19.39 -0.74 -1.78
N VAL A 359 -19.59 -0.55 -3.08
CA VAL A 359 -20.69 0.31 -3.57
C VAL A 359 -22.06 -0.37 -3.58
N ARG A 360 -22.13 -1.67 -3.24
CA ARG A 360 -23.40 -2.37 -3.11
C ARG A 360 -24.24 -1.71 -2.02
N MET A 361 -25.50 -1.42 -2.34
CA MET A 361 -26.50 -0.88 -1.42
C MET A 361 -27.45 -1.98 -0.95
N PRO A 362 -27.30 -2.54 0.26
CA PRO A 362 -27.97 -3.77 0.65
C PRO A 362 -29.50 -3.75 0.60
N LYS A 363 -30.11 -2.58 0.76
CA LYS A 363 -31.57 -2.40 0.75
C LYS A 363 -32.15 -2.01 -0.61
N ALA A 364 -31.31 -1.65 -1.57
CA ALA A 364 -31.74 -1.02 -2.83
C ALA A 364 -31.29 -1.78 -4.07
N ASP A 365 -30.24 -2.59 -3.96
CA ASP A 365 -29.72 -3.40 -5.05
C ASP A 365 -30.32 -4.79 -5.03
N MET A 366 -30.56 -5.31 -6.23
CA MET A 366 -31.02 -6.68 -6.42
C MET A 366 -29.99 -7.71 -5.90
N PRO A 367 -30.39 -8.97 -5.67
CA PRO A 367 -29.45 -10.03 -5.34
C PRO A 367 -28.43 -10.21 -6.46
N TRP A 368 -27.15 -10.40 -6.10
CA TRP A 368 -26.08 -10.67 -7.07
C TRP A 368 -25.68 -12.12 -7.00
N ILE A 369 -25.74 -12.82 -8.14
CA ILE A 369 -25.22 -14.18 -8.29
C ILE A 369 -23.84 -14.05 -8.95
N ILE A 370 -22.78 -14.28 -8.19
CA ILE A 370 -21.42 -14.10 -8.68
C ILE A 370 -20.89 -15.43 -9.20
N TYR A 371 -20.40 -15.43 -10.44
CA TYR A 371 -19.75 -16.56 -11.08
C TYR A 371 -18.23 -16.43 -11.00
N ASP A 372 -17.54 -17.55 -10.97
CA ASP A 372 -16.08 -17.64 -11.03
C ASP A 372 -15.66 -18.51 -12.22
N GLN A 373 -14.57 -18.12 -12.89
CA GLN A 373 -14.04 -18.89 -14.00
C GLN A 373 -13.21 -20.06 -13.47
N ASN A 374 -13.73 -21.28 -13.64
CA ASN A 374 -13.00 -22.48 -13.25
C ASN A 374 -12.19 -23.04 -14.42
N ASN A 375 -10.86 -22.99 -14.31
CA ASN A 375 -9.96 -23.43 -15.39
C ASN A 375 -9.94 -24.95 -15.59
N LYS A 376 -10.23 -25.75 -14.55
CA LYS A 376 -10.30 -27.22 -14.66
C LYS A 376 -11.57 -27.64 -15.40
N GLU A 377 -12.70 -27.02 -15.07
CA GLU A 377 -14.00 -27.27 -15.71
C GLU A 377 -14.20 -26.50 -17.02
N LYS A 378 -13.30 -25.58 -17.34
CA LYS A 378 -13.31 -24.71 -18.54
C LYS A 378 -14.61 -23.92 -18.73
N LYS A 379 -15.29 -23.59 -17.63
CA LYS A 379 -16.55 -22.84 -17.63
C LYS A 379 -16.69 -21.97 -16.39
N PHE A 380 -17.62 -21.03 -16.45
CA PHE A 380 -18.06 -20.31 -15.28
C PHE A 380 -18.93 -21.19 -14.39
N ILE A 381 -18.69 -21.14 -13.09
CA ILE A 381 -19.49 -21.82 -12.07
C ILE A 381 -20.04 -20.78 -11.11
N LYS A 382 -21.26 -21.00 -10.60
CA LYS A 382 -21.82 -20.17 -9.54
C LYS A 382 -20.94 -20.31 -8.30
N ALA A 383 -20.41 -19.19 -7.80
CA ALA A 383 -19.55 -19.16 -6.63
C ALA A 383 -20.33 -18.77 -5.36
N ILE A 384 -20.83 -17.53 -5.31
CA ILE A 384 -21.56 -17.01 -4.14
C ILE A 384 -22.79 -16.21 -4.57
N THR A 385 -23.70 -15.99 -3.63
CA THR A 385 -24.83 -15.06 -3.80
C THR A 385 -24.73 -13.98 -2.72
N ILE A 386 -24.87 -12.71 -3.12
CA ILE A 386 -24.80 -11.55 -2.21
C ILE A 386 -26.14 -10.83 -2.21
N GLY A 387 -26.70 -10.63 -1.02
CA GLY A 387 -27.96 -9.90 -0.84
C GLY A 387 -29.23 -10.73 -1.01
N ASP A 388 -29.13 -12.05 -0.98
CA ASP A 388 -30.29 -12.88 -0.65
C ASP A 388 -30.61 -12.70 0.83
N SER A 389 -31.82 -12.19 1.08
CA SER A 389 -32.42 -12.18 2.41
C SER A 389 -32.55 -13.64 2.87
N GLN A 390 -31.91 -14.01 3.99
CA GLN A 390 -32.55 -14.95 4.90
C GLN A 390 -33.50 -14.16 5.80
#